data_AF-A0A1G6ZGL2-F1
#
_entry.id   AF-A0A1G6ZGL2-F1
#
_cell.length_a   1.000
_cell.length_b   1.000
_cell.length_c   1.000
_cell.angle_alpha   90.00
_cell.angle_beta   90.00
_cell.angle_gamma   90.00
#
_symmetry.space_group_name_H-M   'P 1'
#
loop_
_entity.id
_entity.type
_entity.pdbx_description
1 polymer ?
#
loop_
_entity_poly.entity_id
_entity_poly.type
_entity_poly.pdbx_seq_one_letter_code
_entity_poly.pdbx_strand_id
1 'polypeptide(L)'
;MRRSLGILVLIAALSACGSDDGSGGEATDPGPSSSAPGSDASDGSGGSGWSQVALLTGSNGGGVVAETATPLPDEAAVTAFTGGLDDGLAAEVSEAAQAVDVPEGQALYGAVVSLECTPPTAVVVTRDGDDVLVRPRVEKESPSVQCLAVVTTVALVLVEE
;
A
#
# COMPACT_ATOMS: atom_id res chain seq x y z
N MET A 1 -38.80 28.34 -18.21
CA MET A 1 -38.63 29.29 -19.33
C MET A 1 -37.14 29.57 -19.52
N ARG A 2 -36.65 29.41 -20.75
CA ARG A 2 -35.53 30.15 -21.39
C ARG A 2 -34.14 30.06 -20.70
N ARG A 3 -33.19 29.26 -21.21
CA ARG A 3 -32.34 29.39 -22.44
C ARG A 3 -30.99 30.05 -22.12
N SER A 4 -29.90 29.38 -22.52
CA SER A 4 -28.61 29.89 -23.07
C SER A 4 -27.62 28.71 -23.16
N LEU A 5 -27.64 27.83 -24.17
CA LEU A 5 -26.94 27.93 -25.46
C LEU A 5 -25.66 28.79 -25.47
N GLY A 6 -24.52 28.15 -25.71
CA GLY A 6 -23.23 28.78 -26.01
C GLY A 6 -22.24 27.77 -26.61
N ILE A 7 -22.42 27.48 -27.90
CA ILE A 7 -21.52 26.73 -28.79
C ILE A 7 -20.35 27.64 -29.20
N LEU A 8 -19.12 27.11 -29.28
CA LEU A 8 -18.06 27.54 -30.22
C LEU A 8 -17.04 26.38 -30.39
N VAL A 9 -17.05 25.65 -31.53
CA VAL A 9 -16.17 25.84 -32.73
C VAL A 9 -14.72 25.37 -32.42
N LEU A 10 -14.21 24.19 -32.81
CA LEU A 10 -14.03 23.51 -34.12
C LEU A 10 -13.03 24.23 -35.05
N ILE A 11 -11.95 23.53 -35.47
CA ILE A 11 -11.08 23.66 -36.69
C ILE A 11 -9.59 23.44 -36.33
N ALA A 12 -9.03 22.24 -36.63
CA ALA A 12 -8.08 21.91 -37.74
C ALA A 12 -6.61 21.89 -37.29
N ALA A 13 -5.61 21.27 -37.93
CA ALA A 13 -5.44 20.10 -38.81
C ALA A 13 -3.90 19.99 -39.04
N LEU A 14 -3.39 18.77 -39.31
CA LEU A 14 -2.14 18.42 -40.03
C LEU A 14 -0.75 18.67 -39.41
N SER A 15 -0.02 17.57 -39.16
CA SER A 15 1.35 17.28 -39.65
C SER A 15 1.68 15.82 -39.25
N ALA A 16 1.79 14.79 -40.11
CA ALA A 16 2.58 14.56 -41.32
C ALA A 16 4.11 14.43 -41.08
N CYS A 17 4.50 13.21 -40.69
CA CYS A 17 5.68 12.40 -41.07
C CYS A 17 7.07 13.04 -41.28
N GLY A 18 8.08 12.46 -40.62
CA GLY A 18 9.49 12.58 -41.02
C GLY A 18 10.39 11.67 -40.16
N SER A 19 10.86 10.57 -40.75
CA SER A 19 11.67 9.49 -40.16
C SER A 19 13.18 9.80 -40.06
N ASP A 20 13.83 9.01 -39.20
CA ASP A 20 15.09 8.25 -39.40
C ASP A 20 16.38 8.65 -38.64
N ASP A 21 16.84 7.65 -37.88
CA ASP A 21 18.20 7.20 -37.54
C ASP A 21 19.22 8.04 -36.76
N GLY A 22 19.62 7.48 -35.61
CA GLY A 22 20.69 8.02 -34.77
C GLY A 22 21.05 7.12 -33.57
N SER A 23 21.76 6.04 -33.87
CA SER A 23 22.46 5.10 -32.98
C SER A 23 23.10 5.71 -31.71
N GLY A 24 23.05 4.95 -30.61
CA GLY A 24 24.13 4.94 -29.61
C GLY A 24 23.74 5.29 -28.18
N GLY A 25 23.55 4.26 -27.36
CA GLY A 25 23.57 4.38 -25.91
C GLY A 25 22.53 3.51 -25.23
N GLU A 26 22.76 2.20 -25.18
CA GLU A 26 22.08 1.34 -24.20
C GLU A 26 22.58 1.76 -22.81
N ALA A 27 21.95 2.79 -22.24
CA ALA A 27 22.02 3.04 -20.81
C ALA A 27 21.13 1.98 -20.15
N THR A 28 21.77 0.98 -19.56
CA THR A 28 21.10 0.04 -18.66
C THR A 28 20.52 0.84 -17.51
N ASP A 29 19.22 1.12 -17.60
CA ASP A 29 18.42 1.65 -16.51
C ASP A 29 18.63 0.73 -15.29
N PRO A 30 18.98 1.24 -14.09
CA PRO A 30 18.88 0.44 -12.89
C PRO A 30 17.39 0.16 -12.71
N GLY A 31 16.95 -0.99 -13.23
CA GLY A 31 15.56 -1.43 -13.15
C GLY A 31 15.05 -1.27 -11.72
N PRO A 32 13.73 -1.06 -11.55
CA PRO A 32 13.15 -1.04 -10.22
C PRO A 32 13.69 -2.25 -9.48
N SER A 33 14.30 -2.02 -8.32
CA SER A 33 14.61 -3.10 -7.40
C SER A 33 13.25 -3.65 -6.95
N SER A 34 12.66 -4.52 -7.77
CA SER A 34 11.75 -5.53 -7.31
C SER A 34 12.55 -6.33 -6.30
N SER A 35 12.50 -5.89 -5.05
CA SER A 35 12.66 -6.80 -3.94
C SER A 35 11.58 -7.85 -4.20
N ALA A 36 11.99 -9.01 -4.71
CA ALA A 36 11.10 -10.15 -4.83
C ALA A 36 10.37 -10.29 -3.49
N PRO A 37 9.05 -10.52 -3.47
CA PRO A 37 8.42 -10.94 -2.23
C PRO A 37 9.11 -12.24 -1.83
N GLY A 38 9.98 -12.13 -0.82
CA GLY A 38 10.54 -13.27 -0.14
C GLY A 38 9.36 -14.09 0.33
N SER A 39 9.16 -15.24 -0.30
CA SER A 39 8.21 -16.24 0.13
C SER A 39 8.76 -16.90 1.39
N ASP A 40 8.85 -16.11 2.46
CA ASP A 40 9.05 -16.55 3.84
C ASP A 40 7.71 -16.32 4.58
N ALA A 41 6.65 -16.93 4.03
CA ALA A 41 5.48 -17.22 4.83
C ALA A 41 5.87 -18.35 5.81
N SER A 42 6.47 -18.01 6.96
CA SER A 42 6.48 -18.79 8.21
C SER A 42 7.45 -18.21 9.24
N ASP A 43 7.11 -17.08 9.84
CA ASP A 43 7.30 -16.82 11.30
C ASP A 43 6.54 -15.54 11.69
N GLY A 44 5.34 -15.36 11.10
CA GLY A 44 4.44 -14.28 11.48
C GLY A 44 4.02 -14.51 12.92
N SER A 45 4.43 -13.58 13.80
CA SER A 45 4.08 -13.49 15.21
C SER A 45 2.56 -13.50 15.42
N GLY A 46 1.91 -14.67 15.31
CA GLY A 46 0.50 -14.84 15.61
C GLY A 46 0.26 -14.81 17.11
N GLY A 47 -0.61 -13.91 17.57
CA GLY A 47 -1.22 -14.03 18.89
C GLY A 47 -2.41 -14.99 18.83
N SER A 48 -2.90 -15.46 19.98
CA SER A 48 -4.18 -16.17 20.02
C SER A 48 -5.29 -15.25 19.47
N GLY A 49 -5.89 -15.66 18.35
CA GLY A 49 -7.06 -15.02 17.74
C GLY A 49 -6.79 -13.98 16.65
N TRP A 50 -5.58 -13.96 16.09
CA TRP A 50 -5.31 -13.21 14.87
C TRP A 50 -4.10 -13.79 14.11
N SER A 51 -3.98 -13.47 12.83
CA SER A 51 -2.81 -13.80 12.00
C SER A 51 -2.39 -12.60 11.15
N GLN A 52 -1.08 -12.44 10.96
CA GLN A 52 -0.55 -11.43 10.05
C GLN A 52 -0.66 -11.95 8.63
N VAL A 53 -1.35 -11.21 7.77
CA VAL A 53 -1.42 -11.49 6.33
C VAL A 53 -0.18 -10.93 5.64
N ALA A 54 0.05 -9.64 5.82
CA ALA A 54 1.13 -8.93 5.14
C ALA A 54 1.60 -7.74 5.97
N LEU A 55 2.88 -7.39 5.79
CA LEU A 55 3.48 -6.15 6.27
C LEU A 55 4.20 -5.51 5.10
N LEU A 56 3.55 -4.52 4.49
CA LEU A 56 3.94 -3.92 3.22
C LEU A 56 4.56 -2.55 3.47
N THR A 57 5.62 -2.20 2.73
CA THR A 57 6.37 -0.96 2.96
C THR A 57 6.62 -0.22 1.65
N GLY A 58 6.39 1.09 1.63
CA GLY A 58 6.66 1.95 0.47
C GLY A 58 7.35 3.25 0.87
N SER A 59 8.36 3.67 0.09
CA SER A 59 9.02 4.96 0.29
C SER A 59 8.11 6.11 -0.17
N ASN A 60 7.89 7.10 0.70
CA ASN A 60 6.89 8.16 0.51
C ASN A 60 5.48 7.62 0.21
N GLY A 61 5.11 6.50 0.81
CA GLY A 61 3.88 5.78 0.49
C GLY A 61 2.56 6.44 0.93
N GLY A 62 2.61 7.65 1.48
CA GLY A 62 1.43 8.39 1.93
C GLY A 62 0.76 7.77 3.15
N GLY A 63 -0.55 8.01 3.28
CA GLY A 63 -1.37 7.52 4.38
C GLY A 63 -1.27 8.36 5.67
N VAL A 64 -2.04 7.93 6.67
CA VAL A 64 -2.04 8.51 8.01
C VAL A 64 -1.98 7.37 9.01
N VAL A 65 -1.04 7.41 9.94
CA VAL A 65 -0.93 6.40 11.00
C VAL A 65 -2.20 6.42 11.85
N ALA A 66 -2.79 5.24 12.05
CA ALA A 66 -3.94 5.05 12.92
C ALA A 66 -3.72 3.82 13.79
N GLU A 67 -3.92 3.95 15.11
CA GLU A 67 -3.80 2.81 16.03
C GLU A 67 -4.96 1.82 15.85
N THR A 68 -6.16 2.32 15.53
CA THR A 68 -7.34 1.52 15.21
C THR A 68 -7.31 1.10 13.74
N ALA A 69 -7.40 -0.20 13.49
CA ALA A 69 -7.43 -0.76 12.16
C ALA A 69 -8.80 -0.60 11.49
N THR A 70 -8.78 -0.45 10.17
CA THR A 70 -9.97 -0.33 9.34
C THR A 70 -10.43 -1.71 8.88
N PRO A 71 -11.71 -2.09 9.04
CA PRO A 71 -12.22 -3.33 8.47
C PRO A 71 -12.25 -3.26 6.95
N LEU A 72 -11.85 -4.34 6.28
CA LEU A 72 -11.76 -4.47 4.82
C LEU A 72 -12.65 -5.61 4.31
N PRO A 73 -13.99 -5.50 4.44
CA PRO A 73 -14.91 -6.59 4.09
C PRO A 73 -15.02 -6.85 2.59
N ASP A 74 -14.66 -5.88 1.75
CA ASP A 74 -14.84 -5.93 0.30
C ASP A 74 -13.89 -4.98 -0.45
N GLU A 75 -13.89 -5.08 -1.79
CA GLU A 75 -13.04 -4.29 -2.68
C GLU A 75 -13.26 -2.77 -2.56
N ALA A 76 -14.49 -2.33 -2.24
CA ALA A 76 -14.78 -0.92 -2.09
C ALA A 76 -14.15 -0.38 -0.79
N ALA A 77 -14.17 -1.16 0.29
CA ALA A 77 -13.47 -0.82 1.53
C ALA A 77 -11.94 -0.78 1.33
N VAL A 78 -11.38 -1.74 0.58
CA VAL A 78 -9.95 -1.73 0.22
C VAL A 78 -9.60 -0.47 -0.58
N THR A 79 -10.40 -0.12 -1.59
CA THR A 79 -10.19 1.10 -2.39
C THR A 79 -10.26 2.37 -1.53
N ALA A 80 -11.21 2.44 -0.62
CA ALA A 80 -11.33 3.58 0.30
C ALA A 80 -10.13 3.68 1.25
N PHE A 81 -9.64 2.55 1.74
CA PHE A 81 -8.46 2.48 2.60
C PHE A 81 -7.18 2.89 1.86
N THR A 82 -6.98 2.43 0.63
CA THR A 82 -5.76 2.71 -0.16
C THR A 82 -5.76 4.07 -0.81
N GLY A 83 -6.89 4.78 -0.88
CA GLY A 83 -6.99 6.10 -1.54
C GLY A 83 -6.14 7.22 -0.95
N GLY A 84 -5.58 7.03 0.25
CA GLY A 84 -4.61 7.95 0.87
C GLY A 84 -3.14 7.59 0.63
N LEU A 85 -2.86 6.44 0.00
CA LEU A 85 -1.52 5.93 -0.27
C LEU A 85 -1.01 6.38 -1.64
N ASP A 86 0.29 6.22 -1.87
CA ASP A 86 0.86 6.35 -3.22
C ASP A 86 0.40 5.18 -4.12
N ASP A 87 0.40 5.38 -5.44
CA ASP A 87 -0.11 4.38 -6.41
C ASP A 87 0.60 3.01 -6.30
N GLY A 88 1.90 2.99 -6.01
CA GLY A 88 2.69 1.76 -5.88
C GLY A 88 2.27 0.97 -4.64
N LEU A 89 2.31 1.59 -3.46
CA LEU A 89 1.91 0.93 -2.22
C LEU A 89 0.41 0.61 -2.21
N ALA A 90 -0.44 1.47 -2.80
CA ALA A 90 -1.87 1.22 -2.94
C ALA A 90 -2.14 -0.06 -3.76
N ALA A 91 -1.41 -0.27 -4.85
CA ALA A 91 -1.55 -1.47 -5.68
C ALA A 91 -1.12 -2.73 -4.92
N GLU A 92 0.02 -2.70 -4.23
CA GLU A 92 0.50 -3.84 -3.43
C GLU A 92 -0.49 -4.21 -2.30
N VAL A 93 -1.01 -3.22 -1.59
CA VAL A 93 -2.03 -3.44 -0.53
C VAL A 93 -3.31 -4.03 -1.12
N SER A 94 -3.75 -3.53 -2.28
CA SER A 94 -4.96 -4.01 -2.93
C SER A 94 -4.82 -5.44 -3.43
N GLU A 95 -3.67 -5.78 -4.02
CA GLU A 95 -3.34 -7.14 -4.47
C GLU A 95 -3.27 -8.11 -3.28
N ALA A 96 -2.55 -7.73 -2.21
CA ALA A 96 -2.44 -8.55 -1.01
C ALA A 96 -3.80 -8.80 -0.36
N ALA A 97 -4.67 -7.79 -0.27
CA ALA A 97 -6.02 -7.95 0.27
C ALA A 97 -6.89 -8.89 -0.58
N GLN A 98 -6.79 -8.82 -1.91
CA GLN A 98 -7.55 -9.68 -2.83
C GLN A 98 -7.06 -11.13 -2.85
N ALA A 99 -5.78 -11.36 -2.54
CA ALA A 99 -5.19 -12.69 -2.50
C ALA A 99 -5.55 -13.48 -1.22
N VAL A 100 -6.12 -12.82 -0.21
CA VAL A 100 -6.48 -13.44 1.07
C VAL A 100 -7.79 -14.21 0.95
N ASP A 101 -7.74 -15.49 1.35
CA ASP A 101 -8.93 -16.24 1.71
C ASP A 101 -9.26 -15.94 3.19
N VAL A 102 -10.40 -15.31 3.46
CA VAL A 102 -10.84 -14.94 4.82
C VAL A 102 -11.63 -16.11 5.40
N PRO A 103 -11.13 -16.81 6.45
CA PRO A 103 -11.85 -17.93 7.05
C PRO A 103 -13.16 -17.52 7.70
N GLU A 104 -14.10 -18.46 7.84
CA GLU A 104 -15.31 -18.23 8.62
C GLU A 104 -14.98 -17.84 10.07
N GLY A 105 -15.66 -16.81 10.58
CA GLY A 105 -15.41 -16.28 11.92
C GLY A 105 -14.16 -15.41 12.03
N GLN A 106 -13.56 -14.99 10.91
CA GLN A 106 -12.51 -13.99 10.87
C GLN A 106 -12.90 -12.82 9.95
N ALA A 107 -12.26 -11.67 10.18
CA ALA A 107 -12.36 -10.51 9.31
C ALA A 107 -10.98 -9.93 9.00
N LEU A 108 -10.83 -9.40 7.78
CA LEU A 108 -9.61 -8.73 7.33
C LEU A 108 -9.63 -7.26 7.78
N TYR A 109 -8.53 -6.81 8.35
CA TYR A 109 -8.30 -5.44 8.77
C TYR A 109 -7.01 -4.88 8.17
N GLY A 110 -7.00 -3.58 7.89
CA GLY A 110 -5.83 -2.84 7.41
C GLY A 110 -5.49 -1.66 8.31
N ALA A 111 -4.20 -1.40 8.53
CA ALA A 111 -3.73 -0.23 9.26
C ALA A 111 -2.42 0.31 8.67
N VAL A 112 -2.30 1.63 8.55
CA VAL A 112 -0.99 2.29 8.38
C VAL A 112 -0.36 2.35 9.77
N VAL A 113 0.67 1.55 10.00
CA VAL A 113 1.23 1.33 11.35
C VAL A 113 2.48 2.17 11.62
N SER A 114 3.16 2.66 10.60
CA SER A 114 4.34 3.51 10.76
C SER A 114 4.56 4.42 9.54
N LEU A 115 5.11 5.61 9.81
CA LEU A 115 5.63 6.59 8.86
C LEU A 115 7.02 7.00 9.32
N GLU A 116 7.95 6.06 9.30
CA GLU A 116 9.29 6.21 9.88
C GLU A 116 10.35 5.76 8.89
N CYS A 117 11.61 5.93 9.25
CA CYS A 117 12.74 5.61 8.40
C CYS A 117 13.14 4.14 8.47
N THR A 118 12.85 3.53 9.63
CA THR A 118 13.07 2.11 9.87
C THR A 118 11.70 1.47 9.89
N PRO A 119 11.34 0.64 8.89
CA PRO A 119 10.07 -0.07 8.93
C PRO A 119 10.06 -1.05 10.11
N PRO A 120 8.89 -1.26 10.75
CA PRO A 120 8.72 -2.33 11.70
C PRO A 120 8.91 -3.69 11.03
N THR A 121 9.32 -4.68 11.82
CA THR A 121 9.51 -6.07 11.35
C THR A 121 8.34 -6.96 11.71
N ALA A 122 7.47 -6.53 12.63
CA ALA A 122 6.26 -7.22 13.01
C ALA A 122 5.20 -6.23 13.51
N VAL A 123 3.99 -6.73 13.78
CA VAL A 123 2.94 -5.99 14.50
C VAL A 123 2.43 -6.81 15.69
N VAL A 124 1.74 -6.12 16.59
CA VAL A 124 0.92 -6.73 17.63
C VAL A 124 -0.50 -6.27 17.44
N VAL A 125 -1.43 -7.22 17.42
CA VAL A 125 -2.86 -6.95 17.40
C VAL A 125 -3.44 -7.16 18.80
N THR A 126 -4.23 -6.20 19.25
CA THR A 126 -5.00 -6.25 20.50
C THR A 126 -6.43 -5.78 20.25
N ARG A 127 -7.39 -6.25 21.05
CA ARG A 127 -8.76 -5.73 21.04
C ARG A 127 -8.99 -4.78 22.20
N ASP A 128 -9.74 -3.71 21.95
CA ASP A 128 -10.28 -2.81 22.97
C ASP A 128 -11.77 -2.56 22.70
N GLY A 129 -12.63 -3.29 23.39
CA GLY A 129 -14.05 -3.35 23.03
C GLY A 129 -14.23 -3.93 21.63
N ASP A 130 -14.91 -3.19 20.76
CA ASP A 130 -15.14 -3.54 19.36
C ASP A 130 -13.98 -3.11 18.43
N ASP A 131 -13.01 -2.34 18.95
CA ASP A 131 -11.89 -1.84 18.15
C ASP A 131 -10.75 -2.87 18.06
N VAL A 132 -10.20 -3.00 16.85
CA VAL A 132 -8.96 -3.74 16.59
C VAL A 132 -7.80 -2.75 16.56
N LEU A 133 -6.87 -2.88 17.50
CA LEU A 133 -5.68 -2.04 17.59
C LEU A 133 -4.46 -2.77 17.02
N VAL A 134 -3.78 -2.17 16.05
CA VAL A 134 -2.59 -2.75 15.40
C VAL A 134 -1.39 -1.84 15.67
N ARG A 135 -0.39 -2.37 16.39
CA ARG A 135 0.79 -1.59 16.80
C ARG A 135 2.07 -2.16 16.19
N PRO A 136 2.97 -1.34 15.65
CA PRO A 136 4.24 -1.79 15.11
C PRO A 136 5.17 -2.33 16.19
N ARG A 137 5.95 -3.34 15.84
CA ARG A 137 7.14 -3.80 16.57
C ARG A 137 8.36 -3.47 15.71
N VAL A 138 9.15 -2.52 16.19
CA VAL A 138 10.47 -2.24 15.61
C VAL A 138 11.50 -3.06 16.37
N GLU A 139 12.35 -3.79 15.64
CA GLU A 139 13.56 -4.34 16.24
C GLU A 139 14.55 -3.22 16.53
N LYS A 140 15.46 -3.48 17.48
CA LYS A 140 16.43 -2.50 17.97
C LYS A 140 17.13 -1.80 16.80
N GLU A 141 17.00 -0.48 16.77
CA GLU A 141 17.56 0.36 15.72
C GLU A 141 19.07 0.12 15.57
N SER A 142 19.51 -0.09 14.32
CA SER A 142 20.93 -0.05 13.99
C SER A 142 21.35 1.42 13.88
N PRO A 143 22.33 1.88 14.68
CA PRO A 143 22.70 3.29 14.71
C PRO A 143 23.46 3.65 13.43
N SER A 144 22.77 4.22 12.43
CA SER A 144 23.29 5.17 11.40
C SER A 144 22.49 5.22 10.08
N VAL A 145 21.25 4.73 10.00
CA VAL A 145 20.49 4.84 8.74
C VAL A 145 20.06 6.30 8.54
N GLN A 146 20.70 6.99 7.60
CA GLN A 146 20.23 8.31 7.18
C GLN A 146 18.98 8.12 6.33
N CYS A 147 17.88 8.66 6.82
CA CYS A 147 16.60 8.61 6.17
C CYS A 147 16.55 9.59 5.00
N LEU A 148 16.61 9.06 3.77
CA LEU A 148 16.47 9.89 2.57
C LEU A 148 15.00 10.17 2.21
N ALA A 149 14.09 9.30 2.66
CA ALA A 149 12.66 9.42 2.50
C ALA A 149 11.95 8.70 3.66
N VAL A 150 10.75 9.17 4.01
CA VAL A 150 9.89 8.45 4.96
C VAL A 150 9.45 7.12 4.35
N VAL A 151 9.35 6.07 5.15
CA VAL A 151 8.80 4.78 4.74
C VAL A 151 7.43 4.62 5.39
N THR A 152 6.41 4.46 4.56
CA THR A 152 5.06 4.08 5.00
C THR A 152 5.01 2.58 5.15
N THR A 153 4.51 2.11 6.28
CA THR A 153 4.26 0.68 6.52
C THR A 153 2.78 0.42 6.76
N VAL A 154 2.23 -0.53 6.01
CA VAL A 154 0.85 -0.99 6.10
C VAL A 154 0.84 -2.44 6.58
N ALA A 155 0.01 -2.73 7.58
CA ALA A 155 -0.24 -4.08 8.05
C ALA A 155 -1.63 -4.54 7.60
N LEU A 156 -1.70 -5.76 7.07
CA LEU A 156 -2.93 -6.50 6.85
C LEU A 156 -2.97 -7.67 7.82
N VAL A 157 -4.09 -7.82 8.53
CA VAL A 157 -4.25 -8.85 9.57
C VAL A 157 -5.65 -9.47 9.49
N LEU A 158 -5.74 -10.77 9.75
CA LEU A 158 -7.00 -11.45 10.01
C LEU A 158 -7.20 -11.52 11.53
N VAL A 159 -8.40 -11.21 11.98
CA VAL A 159 -8.77 -11.24 13.41
C VAL A 159 -10.02 -12.08 13.57
N GLU A 160 -10.03 -12.99 14.55
CA GLU A 160 -11.25 -13.74 14.92
C GLU A 160 -12.33 -12.76 15.37
N GLU A 161 -13.54 -12.87 14.84
CA GLU A 161 -14.71 -12.04 15.19
C GLU A 161 -15.35 -12.49 16.50
#